data_AF-A0A534Y4N2-F1
#
_entry.id   AF-A0A534Y4N2-F1
#
_cell.length_a   1.000
_cell.length_b   1.000
_cell.length_c   1.000
_cell.angle_alpha   90.00
_cell.angle_beta   90.00
_cell.angle_gamma   90.00
#
_symmetry.space_group_name_H-M   'P 1'
#
loop_
_entity.id
_entity.type
_entity.pdbx_description
1 polymer ?
#
loop_
_entity_poly.entity_id
_entity_poly.type
_entity_poly.pdbx_seq_one_letter_code
_entity_poly.pdbx_strand_id
1 'polypeptide(L)' 'MRTTVEIDDRQRAELLKLAAQRGEKGFSSIVREAIDVYIQHHRAKREIVARALKLRGSFSDEEADGLEAAVKRVRERWR' A
#
# COMPACT_ATOMS: atom_id res chain seq x y z
N MET A 1 -6.45 13.95 20.64
CA MET A 1 -6.93 12.91 21.57
C MET A 1 -5.73 12.16 22.12
N ARG A 2 -5.72 11.80 23.41
CA ARG A 2 -4.65 10.98 24.01
C ARG A 2 -5.14 9.53 24.07
N THR A 3 -4.35 8.62 23.51
CA THR A 3 -4.63 7.19 23.47
C THR A 3 -3.38 6.46 23.92
N THR A 4 -3.53 5.52 24.84
CA THR A 4 -2.44 4.64 25.25
C THR A 4 -2.36 3.50 24.25
N VAL A 5 -1.16 3.20 23.77
CA VAL A 5 -0.86 2.08 22.89
C VAL A 5 0.27 1.27 23.52
N GLU A 6 0.18 -0.05 23.42
CA GLU A 6 1.21 -0.94 23.91
C GLU A 6 2.34 -1.03 22.87
N ILE A 7 3.57 -0.85 23.33
CA ILE A 7 4.80 -1.05 22.55
C ILE A 7 5.82 -1.78 23.42
N ASP A 8 6.68 -2.58 22.79
CA ASP A 8 7.77 -3.24 23.50
C ASP A 8 8.97 -2.29 23.73
N ASP A 9 9.89 -2.69 24.60
CA ASP A 9 11.07 -1.88 24.95
C ASP A 9 11.98 -1.60 23.74
N ARG A 10 12.05 -2.52 22.78
CA ARG A 10 12.87 -2.35 21.57
C ARG A 10 12.24 -1.29 20.66
N GLN A 11 10.92 -1.36 20.47
CA GLN A 11 10.16 -0.36 19.72
C GLN A 11 10.33 1.02 20.36
N ARG A 12 10.23 1.11 21.69
CA ARG A 12 10.45 2.36 22.42
C ARG A 12 11.87 2.91 22.24
N ALA A 13 12.89 2.06 22.31
CA ALA A 13 14.28 2.46 22.12
C ALA A 13 14.54 3.00 20.71
N GLU A 14 14.05 2.31 19.68
CA GLU A 14 14.19 2.76 18.29
C GLU A 14 13.44 4.06 18.01
N LEU A 15 12.23 4.21 18.56
CA LEU A 15 11.47 5.45 18.46
C LEU A 15 12.19 6.65 19.11
N LEU A 16 12.81 6.44 20.27
CA LEU A 16 13.63 7.47 20.93
C LEU A 16 14.87 7.85 20.12
N LYS A 17 15.54 6.85 19.53
CA LYS A 17 16.69 7.07 18.66
C LYS A 17 16.32 7.89 17.43
N LEU A 18 15.20 7.56 16.78
CA LEU A 18 14.66 8.32 15.65
C LEU A 18 14.31 9.76 16.04
N ALA A 19 13.68 9.95 17.21
CA ALA A 19 13.36 11.29 17.71
C ALA A 19 14.62 12.12 17.94
N ALA A 20 15.64 11.53 18.57
CA ALA A 20 16.92 12.19 18.80
C ALA A 20 17.62 12.59 17.49
N GLN A 21 17.61 11.72 16.48
CA GLN A 21 18.15 12.02 15.15
C GLN A 21 17.42 13.18 14.46
N ARG A 22 16.12 13.34 14.71
CA ARG A 22 15.30 14.44 14.18
C ARG A 22 15.33 15.71 15.05
N GLY A 23 16.05 15.71 16.18
CA GLY A 23 16.09 16.84 17.11
C GLY A 23 14.78 17.05 17.88
N GLU A 24 13.92 16.03 17.95
CA GLU A 24 12.63 16.08 18.63
C GLU A 24 12.76 15.67 20.10
N LYS A 25 12.00 16.31 21.00
CA LYS A 25 12.04 16.02 22.44
C LYS A 25 11.40 14.67 22.83
N GLY A 26 10.75 13.98 21.89
CA GLY A 26 10.08 12.70 22.11
C GLY A 26 9.57 12.12 20.80
N PHE A 27 8.99 10.93 20.84
CA PHE A 27 8.61 10.17 19.63
C PHE A 27 7.14 10.30 19.21
N SER A 28 6.36 11.18 19.85
CA SER A 28 4.92 11.29 19.58
C SER A 28 4.59 11.76 18.16
N SER A 29 5.41 12.62 17.58
CA SER A 29 5.34 13.06 16.18
C SER A 29 5.57 11.89 15.23
N ILE A 30 6.62 11.11 15.49
CA ILE A 30 6.97 9.91 14.70
C ILE A 30 5.83 8.88 14.75
N VAL A 31 5.27 8.62 15.94
CA VAL A 31 4.15 7.67 16.07
C VAL A 31 2.92 8.15 15.28
N ARG A 32 2.64 9.46 15.29
CA ARG A 32 1.54 10.03 14.51
C ARG A 32 1.76 9.86 13.01
N GLU A 33 2.96 10.20 12.53
CA GLU A 33 3.36 9.99 11.14
C GLU A 33 3.25 8.53 10.73
N ALA A 34 3.73 7.60 11.57
CA ALA A 34 3.64 6.17 11.32
C ALA A 34 2.19 5.69 11.19
N ILE A 35 1.27 6.20 12.03
CA ILE A 35 -0.16 5.89 11.94
C ILE A 35 -0.75 6.41 10.62
N ASP A 36 -0.43 7.65 10.24
CA ASP A 36 -0.93 8.25 9.00
C ASP A 36 -0.45 7.46 7.77
N VAL A 37 0.84 7.13 7.72
CA VAL A 37 1.45 6.31 6.66
C VAL A 37 0.79 4.93 6.59
N TYR A 38 0.58 4.28 7.74
CA TYR A 38 -0.07 2.97 7.80
C TYR A 38 -1.50 3.01 7.25
N ILE A 39 -2.29 4.01 7.65
CA ILE A 39 -3.67 4.18 7.17
C ILE A 39 -3.69 4.43 5.66
N GLN A 40 -2.82 5.32 5.16
CA GLN A 40 -2.73 5.63 3.73
C GLN A 40 -2.37 4.39 2.91
N HIS A 41 -1.33 3.64 3.33
CA HIS A 41 -0.93 2.41 2.65
C HIS A 41 -2.06 1.38 2.62
N HIS A 42 -2.78 1.22 3.73
CA HIS A 42 -3.85 0.24 3.81
C HIS A 42 -5.06 0.63 2.95
N ARG A 43 -5.41 1.92 2.88
CA ARG A 43 -6.46 2.43 1.99
C ARG A 43 -6.09 2.23 0.52
N ALA A 44 -4.89 2.63 0.14
CA ALA A 44 -4.40 2.47 -1.23
C ALA A 44 -4.41 0.99 -1.65
N LYS A 45 -3.92 0.09 -0.78
CA LYS A 45 -3.95 -1.36 -1.04
C LYS A 45 -5.38 -1.88 -1.21
N ARG A 46 -6.31 -1.47 -0.34
CA ARG A 46 -7.72 -1.87 -0.45
C ARG A 46 -8.38 -1.35 -1.74
N GLU A 47 -8.11 -0.11 -2.14
CA GLU A 47 -8.63 0.44 -3.39
C GLU A 47 -8.10 -0.30 -4.61
N ILE A 48 -6.80 -0.58 -4.65
CA ILE A 48 -6.18 -1.34 -5.76
C ILE A 48 -6.80 -2.73 -5.84
N VAL A 49 -6.90 -3.44 -4.72
CA VAL A 49 -7.51 -4.77 -4.68
C VAL A 49 -8.98 -4.71 -5.07
N ALA A 50 -9.74 -3.72 -4.59
CA ALA A 50 -11.15 -3.54 -4.96
C ALA A 50 -11.32 -3.25 -6.46
N ARG A 51 -10.46 -2.42 -7.06
CA ARG A 51 -10.45 -2.16 -8.51
C ARG A 51 -10.10 -3.43 -9.30
N ALA A 52 -9.08 -4.17 -8.87
CA ALA A 52 -8.70 -5.43 -9.50
C ALA A 52 -9.84 -6.47 -9.43
N LEU A 53 -10.53 -6.56 -8.28
CA LEU A 53 -11.69 -7.44 -8.13
C LEU A 53 -12.87 -7.02 -9.01
N LYS A 54 -13.08 -5.72 -9.25
CA LYS A 54 -14.11 -5.24 -10.19
C LYS A 54 -13.80 -5.58 -11.65
N LEU A 55 -12.52 -5.70 -12.01
CA LEU A 55 -12.10 -6.14 -13.35
C LEU A 55 -12.29 -7.65 -13.56
N ARG A 56 -12.43 -8.42 -12.48
CA ARG A 56 -12.62 -9.87 -12.58
C ARG A 56 -14.03 -10.15 -13.11
N GLY A 57 -14.11 -10.67 -14.34
CA GLY A 57 -15.38 -10.96 -15.02
C GLY A 57 -16.00 -9.74 -15.71
N SER A 58 -15.22 -8.67 -15.97
CA SER A 58 -15.71 -7.51 -16.71
C SER A 58 -15.69 -7.67 -18.24
N PHE A 59 -15.14 -8.77 -18.75
CA PHE A 59 -15.19 -9.12 -20.18
C PHE A 59 -16.17 -10.26 -20.39
N SER A 60 -16.91 -10.20 -21.50
CA SER A 60 -17.52 -11.42 -22.05
C SER A 60 -16.44 -12.36 -22.57
N ASP A 61 -16.79 -13.63 -22.77
CA ASP A 61 -15.87 -14.61 -23.34
C ASP A 61 -15.38 -14.16 -24.73
N GLU A 62 -16.25 -13.55 -25.54
CA GLU A 62 -15.84 -13.03 -26.87
C GLU A 62 -14.88 -11.83 -26.77
N GLU A 63 -15.08 -10.94 -25.80
CA GLU A 63 -14.18 -9.80 -25.56
C GLU A 63 -12.80 -10.29 -25.07
N ALA A 64 -12.78 -11.33 -24.23
CA ALA A 64 -11.55 -11.94 -23.74
C ALA A 64 -10.77 -12.60 -24.88
N ASP A 65 -11.42 -13.42 -25.71
CA ASP A 65 -10.82 -14.07 -26.87
C ASP A 65 -10.29 -13.04 -27.88
N GLY A 66 -11.07 -11.98 -28.12
CA GLY A 66 -10.68 -10.88 -29.00
C GLY A 66 -9.42 -10.14 -28.52
N LEU A 67 -9.33 -9.88 -27.22
CA LEU A 67 -8.14 -9.27 -26.62
C LEU A 67 -6.92 -10.20 -26.71
N GLU A 68 -7.09 -11.49 -26.42
CA GLU A 68 -6.00 -12.47 -26.51
C GLU A 68 -5.45 -12.55 -27.93
N ALA A 69 -6.33 -12.64 -28.94
CA ALA A 69 -5.95 -12.66 -30.34
C ALA A 69 -5.24 -11.36 -30.77
N ALA A 70 -5.67 -10.20 -30.27
CA ALA A 70 -5.01 -8.92 -30.54
C ALA A 70 -3.60 -8.86 -29.94
N VAL A 71 -3.43 -9.26 -28.67
CA VAL A 71 -2.13 -9.29 -27.99
C VAL A 71 -1.16 -10.26 -28.69
N LYS A 72 -1.65 -11.42 -29.11
CA LYS A 72 -0.85 -12.42 -29.84
C LYS A 72 -0.31 -11.86 -31.16
N ARG A 73 -1.17 -11.21 -31.96
CA ARG A 73 -0.77 -10.55 -33.22
C ARG A 73 0.31 -9.48 -33.02
N VAL A 74 0.20 -8.67 -31.96
CA VAL A 74 1.21 -7.66 -31.64
C VAL A 74 2.54 -8.30 -31.27
N ARG A 75 2.53 -9.34 -30.42
CA ARG A 75 3.74 -10.06 -30.01
C ARG A 75 4.44 -10.77 -31.16
N GLU A 76 3.68 -11.37 -32.07
CA GLU A 76 4.21 -12.03 -33.27
C GLU A 76 4.89 -11.04 -34.22
N ARG A 77 4.39 -9.79 -34.28
CA ARG A 77 4.94 -8.74 -35.14
C ARG A 77 6.15 -8.00 -34.56
N TRP A 78 6.41 -8.16 -33.26
CA TRP A 78 7.56 -7.58 -32.56
C TRP A 78 8.78 -8.52 -32.56
N ARG A 79 8.61 -9.76 -33.03
CA ARG A 79 9.64 -10.77 -33.13
C ARG A 79 10.21 -10.81 -34.55
#